data_AF-A0A1M6NV33-F1
#
_entry.id   AF-A0A1M6NV33-F1
#
_cell.length_a   1.000
_cell.length_b   1.000
_cell.length_c   1.000
_cell.angle_alpha   90.00
_cell.angle_beta   90.00
_cell.angle_gamma   90.00
#
_symmetry.space_group_name_H-M   'P 1'
#
loop_
_entity.id
_entity.type
_entity.pdbx_description
1 polymer ?
#
loop_
_entity_poly.entity_id
_entity_poly.type
_entity_poly.pdbx_seq_one_letter_code
_entity_poly.pdbx_strand_id
1 'polypeptide(L)'
;MPSCPSGHHSTAADFCDVCGLRLQAYDPAPPAWSQGPSAVHTPPTAHVPQPNRPPRESPPRRPPGAPRGGPCPECSTPRTGRFCEECGYDFASQQRREPGDEGAAWRATVTADPAYYQYMVNQGMLDPERIPFPSYIKPRRVELSGERVHIGRASASRGFTPEIDLGGSGGDPAISHIHAILVSRPGGAWVLVDPGSTNGTTVNGTDNPVAPHVEVPLNDNDRIYVGAWTVIILQKG
;
A
#
# COMPACT_ATOMS: atom_id res chain seq x y z
N MET A 1 -4.58 3.72 -39.54
CA MET A 1 -4.34 2.83 -38.39
C MET A 1 -3.59 3.61 -37.35
N PRO A 2 -4.10 3.72 -36.12
CA PRO A 2 -3.39 4.39 -35.03
C PRO A 2 -2.06 3.68 -34.78
N SER A 3 -0.99 4.47 -34.74
CA SER A 3 0.36 3.99 -34.44
C SER A 3 0.53 3.92 -32.93
N CYS A 4 0.93 2.75 -32.44
CA CYS A 4 1.28 2.56 -31.04
C CYS A 4 2.53 3.37 -30.68
N PRO A 5 2.65 3.93 -29.46
CA PRO A 5 3.86 4.60 -28.99
C PRO A 5 5.13 3.73 -29.08
N SER A 6 4.96 2.40 -29.07
CA SER A 6 6.04 1.43 -29.25
C SER A 6 6.36 1.10 -30.72
N GLY A 7 5.74 1.78 -31.69
CA GLY A 7 6.02 1.63 -33.11
C GLY A 7 5.23 0.54 -33.85
N HIS A 8 4.26 -0.10 -33.19
CA HIS A 8 3.41 -1.12 -33.81
C HIS A 8 2.24 -0.51 -34.59
N HIS A 9 1.80 -1.21 -35.64
CA HIS A 9 0.55 -0.93 -36.34
C HIS A 9 -0.58 -1.75 -35.72
N SER A 10 -1.68 -1.09 -35.33
CA SER A 10 -2.86 -1.74 -34.76
C SER A 10 -4.11 -1.51 -35.61
N THR A 11 -5.01 -2.49 -35.59
CA THR A 11 -6.35 -2.37 -36.18
C THR A 11 -7.37 -1.82 -35.20
N ALA A 12 -7.22 -2.09 -33.90
CA ALA A 12 -8.03 -1.49 -32.85
C ALA A 12 -7.72 0.00 -32.62
N ALA A 13 -8.72 0.76 -32.16
CA ALA A 13 -8.64 2.20 -31.94
C ALA A 13 -8.22 2.58 -30.51
N ASP A 14 -8.47 1.69 -29.55
CA ASP A 14 -8.34 2.01 -28.12
C ASP A 14 -7.06 1.41 -27.50
N PHE A 15 -6.68 0.21 -27.93
CA PHE A 15 -5.50 -0.52 -27.43
C PHE A 15 -4.76 -1.20 -28.58
N CYS A 16 -3.44 -1.37 -28.43
CA CYS A 16 -2.62 -2.05 -29.41
C CYS A 16 -2.81 -3.57 -29.34
N ASP A 17 -3.21 -4.19 -30.44
CA ASP A 17 -3.48 -5.62 -30.55
C ASP A 17 -2.20 -6.49 -30.39
N VAL A 18 -1.02 -5.88 -30.52
CA VAL A 18 0.28 -6.55 -30.42
C VAL A 18 0.85 -6.49 -29.01
N CYS A 19 0.77 -5.35 -28.34
CA CYS A 19 1.46 -5.11 -27.06
C CYS A 19 0.55 -4.60 -25.93
N GLY A 20 -0.75 -4.42 -26.17
CA GLY A 20 -1.74 -4.05 -25.16
C GLY A 20 -1.71 -2.58 -24.69
N LEU A 21 -0.81 -1.74 -25.21
CA LEU A 21 -0.73 -0.34 -24.83
C LEU A 21 -1.91 0.47 -25.37
N ARG A 22 -2.44 1.39 -24.56
CA ARG A 22 -3.52 2.29 -24.98
C ARG A 22 -3.03 3.21 -26.10
N LEU A 23 -3.79 3.28 -27.18
CA LEU A 23 -3.51 4.17 -28.30
C LEU A 23 -4.07 5.55 -27.92
N GLN A 24 -3.21 6.57 -27.90
CA GLN A 24 -3.58 7.90 -27.42
C GLN A 24 -4.66 8.50 -28.33
N ALA A 25 -5.89 8.61 -27.82
CA ALA A 25 -6.90 9.49 -28.37
C ALA A 25 -6.53 10.93 -28.01
N TYR A 26 -6.53 11.80 -29.02
CA TYR A 26 -6.36 13.24 -28.88
C TYR A 26 -7.56 13.81 -28.11
N ASP A 27 -7.36 14.24 -26.87
CA ASP A 27 -8.38 15.01 -26.12
C ASP A 27 -8.44 16.45 -26.68
N PRO A 28 -9.57 16.93 -27.24
CA PRO A 28 -9.74 18.35 -27.45
C PRO A 28 -9.94 19.05 -26.10
N ALA A 29 -9.15 20.10 -25.87
CA ALA A 29 -9.22 20.94 -24.68
C ALA A 29 -10.66 21.46 -24.42
N PRO A 30 -11.08 21.60 -23.15
CA PRO A 30 -12.39 22.16 -22.83
C PRO A 30 -12.45 23.66 -23.17
N PRO A 31 -13.60 24.16 -23.68
CA PRO A 31 -13.73 25.57 -24.02
C PRO A 31 -13.86 26.44 -22.76
N ALA A 32 -13.16 27.57 -22.78
CA ALA A 32 -13.40 28.70 -21.88
C ALA A 32 -14.76 29.39 -22.21
N TRP A 33 -15.17 30.30 -21.33
CA TRP A 33 -16.23 31.34 -21.46
C TRP A 33 -17.68 30.98 -21.07
N SER A 34 -18.11 31.55 -19.94
CA SER A 34 -19.37 32.32 -19.77
C SER A 34 -19.47 32.77 -18.30
N GLN A 35 -18.92 33.94 -17.93
CA GLN A 35 -19.61 35.24 -17.80
C GLN A 35 -20.93 35.20 -17.01
N GLY A 36 -20.90 35.80 -15.80
CA GLY A 36 -22.06 36.31 -15.07
C GLY A 36 -21.72 37.69 -14.49
N PRO A 37 -22.59 38.71 -14.60
CA PRO A 37 -22.20 40.11 -14.55
C PRO A 37 -22.17 40.74 -13.14
N SER A 38 -21.43 41.85 -13.07
CA SER A 38 -21.28 42.78 -11.96
C SER A 38 -22.57 43.48 -11.53
N ALA A 39 -22.68 43.77 -10.24
CA ALA A 39 -23.38 44.92 -9.66
C ALA A 39 -22.61 45.34 -8.40
N VAL A 40 -21.71 46.32 -8.48
CA VAL A 40 -21.93 47.76 -8.23
C VAL A 40 -22.21 48.09 -6.75
N HIS A 41 -21.26 48.82 -6.18
CA HIS A 41 -21.28 49.52 -4.89
C HIS A 41 -22.51 50.40 -4.68
N THR A 42 -22.98 50.50 -3.44
CA THR A 42 -23.61 51.72 -2.85
C THR A 42 -23.49 51.68 -1.29
N PRO A 43 -23.58 52.84 -0.60
CA PRO A 43 -22.80 53.18 0.61
C PRO A 43 -23.59 52.97 1.94
N PRO A 44 -23.02 53.26 3.14
CA PRO A 44 -23.61 52.83 4.39
C PRO A 44 -24.67 53.81 4.91
N THR A 45 -25.86 53.31 5.23
CA THR A 45 -26.89 54.05 5.95
C THR A 45 -26.91 53.70 7.44
N ALA A 46 -26.64 54.73 8.23
CA ALA A 46 -27.21 55.09 9.53
C ALA A 46 -27.60 53.99 10.54
N HIS A 47 -26.88 54.05 11.65
CA HIS A 47 -27.12 53.41 12.94
C HIS A 47 -28.49 53.82 13.52
N VAL A 48 -29.35 52.84 13.81
CA VAL A 48 -30.54 53.00 14.66
C VAL A 48 -30.30 52.21 15.94
N PRO A 49 -30.35 52.81 17.15
CA PRO A 49 -30.15 52.07 18.39
C PRO A 49 -31.43 51.27 18.73
N GLN A 50 -31.30 49.95 18.83
CA GLN A 50 -32.36 49.09 19.39
C GLN A 50 -32.35 49.16 20.93
N PRO A 51 -33.53 49.16 21.58
CA PRO A 51 -33.65 49.15 23.04
C PRO A 51 -33.27 47.79 23.65
N ASN A 52 -32.75 47.86 24.88
CA ASN A 52 -32.32 46.77 25.76
C ASN A 52 -33.10 45.46 25.62
N ARG A 53 -32.42 44.40 25.18
CA ARG A 53 -32.91 43.02 25.26
C ARG A 53 -32.43 42.39 26.58
N PRO A 54 -33.28 41.70 27.37
CA PRO A 54 -32.85 41.05 28.61
C PRO A 54 -31.86 39.91 28.33
N PRO A 55 -31.05 39.50 29.33
CA PRO A 55 -30.02 38.50 29.16
C PRO A 55 -30.62 37.17 28.68
N ARG A 56 -30.04 36.61 27.61
CA ARG A 56 -30.35 35.25 27.14
C ARG A 56 -29.80 34.28 28.18
N GLU A 57 -30.68 33.53 28.84
CA GLU A 57 -30.29 32.39 29.65
C GLU A 57 -29.48 31.41 28.79
N SER A 58 -28.35 30.98 29.32
CA SER A 58 -27.53 29.93 28.71
C SER A 58 -28.32 28.62 28.75
N PRO A 59 -28.41 27.85 27.64
CA PRO A 59 -29.02 26.54 27.71
C PRO A 59 -28.22 25.64 28.65
N PRO A 60 -28.85 24.72 29.38
CA PRO A 60 -28.16 23.87 30.35
C PRO A 60 -27.10 23.02 29.66
N ARG A 61 -25.91 22.94 30.28
CA ARG A 61 -24.85 22.01 29.88
C ARG A 61 -25.41 20.59 29.95
N ARG A 62 -25.48 19.94 28.78
CA ARG A 62 -25.83 18.53 28.64
C ARG A 62 -24.81 17.67 29.39
N PRO A 63 -25.24 16.63 30.14
CA PRO A 63 -24.31 15.70 30.78
C PRO A 63 -23.48 14.93 29.72
N PRO A 64 -22.20 14.65 30.01
CA PRO A 64 -21.38 13.80 29.16
C PRO A 64 -21.81 12.34 29.37
N GLY A 65 -22.30 11.68 28.32
CA GLY A 65 -22.58 10.24 28.41
C GLY A 65 -23.61 9.63 27.45
N ALA A 66 -24.28 10.39 26.58
CA ALA A 66 -25.13 9.78 25.56
C ALA A 66 -24.33 9.61 24.25
N PRO A 67 -24.11 8.37 23.76
CA PRO A 67 -23.48 8.15 22.46
C PRO A 67 -24.32 8.84 21.38
N ARG A 68 -23.68 9.65 20.54
CA ARG A 68 -24.32 10.19 19.33
C ARG A 68 -24.35 9.08 18.28
N GLY A 69 -25.52 8.84 17.71
CA GLY A 69 -25.75 7.84 16.67
C GLY A 69 -26.78 6.82 17.13
N GLY A 70 -27.81 6.61 16.32
CA GLY A 70 -28.90 5.68 16.58
C GLY A 70 -28.44 4.20 16.62
N PRO A 71 -29.39 3.25 16.49
CA PRO A 71 -29.05 1.83 16.50
C PRO A 71 -28.09 1.45 15.37
N CYS A 72 -27.43 0.30 15.51
CA CYS A 72 -26.60 -0.29 14.46
C CYS A 72 -27.39 -0.37 13.13
N PRO A 73 -26.86 0.13 12.00
CA PRO A 73 -27.57 0.08 10.72
C PRO A 73 -27.77 -1.34 10.19
N GLU A 74 -26.94 -2.29 10.62
CA GLU A 74 -26.99 -3.68 10.15
C GLU A 74 -27.96 -4.56 10.94
N CYS A 75 -27.88 -4.52 12.28
CA CYS A 75 -28.66 -5.42 13.14
C CYS A 75 -29.62 -4.70 14.09
N SER A 76 -29.71 -3.38 14.01
CA SER A 76 -30.56 -2.54 14.87
C SER A 76 -30.24 -2.57 16.38
N THR A 77 -29.16 -3.22 16.81
CA THR A 77 -28.73 -3.24 18.21
C THR A 77 -28.37 -1.83 18.70
N PRO A 78 -28.80 -1.42 19.91
CA PRO A 78 -28.42 -0.12 20.48
C PRO A 78 -26.90 0.05 20.58
N ARG A 79 -26.42 1.25 20.21
CA ARG A 79 -25.00 1.58 20.27
C ARG A 79 -24.57 1.81 21.72
N THR A 80 -23.76 0.91 22.26
CA THR A 80 -23.13 1.01 23.58
C THR A 80 -21.68 1.52 23.52
N GLY A 81 -21.02 1.39 22.35
CA GLY A 81 -19.62 1.78 22.17
C GLY A 81 -19.24 2.14 20.72
N ARG A 82 -17.95 1.96 20.39
CA ARG A 82 -17.44 2.13 19.02
C ARG A 82 -17.81 0.95 18.10
N PHE A 83 -17.99 -0.22 18.67
CA PHE A 83 -18.35 -1.44 17.95
C PHE A 83 -19.75 -1.89 18.39
N CYS A 84 -20.50 -2.50 17.48
CA CYS A 84 -21.75 -3.17 17.82
C CYS A 84 -21.45 -4.52 18.48
N GLU A 85 -22.01 -4.75 19.66
CA GLU A 85 -21.79 -5.98 20.45
C GLU A 85 -22.42 -7.23 19.83
N GLU A 86 -23.43 -7.06 18.96
CA GLU A 86 -24.14 -8.17 18.33
C GLU A 86 -23.50 -8.59 17.00
N CYS A 87 -23.15 -7.62 16.15
CA CYS A 87 -22.73 -7.88 14.77
C CYS A 87 -21.30 -7.42 14.45
N GLY A 88 -20.57 -6.82 15.38
CA GLY A 88 -19.19 -6.36 15.16
C GLY A 88 -19.05 -5.12 14.27
N TYR A 89 -20.14 -4.44 13.92
CA TYR A 89 -20.10 -3.21 13.12
C TYR A 89 -19.29 -2.09 13.81
N ASP A 90 -18.24 -1.59 13.17
CA ASP A 90 -17.47 -0.42 13.63
C ASP A 90 -18.17 0.85 13.15
N PHE A 91 -18.70 1.62 14.10
CA PHE A 91 -19.39 2.86 13.83
C PHE A 91 -18.46 3.99 13.35
N ALA A 92 -17.13 3.86 13.49
CA ALA A 92 -16.16 4.82 12.99
C ALA A 92 -15.82 4.60 11.52
N SER A 93 -15.64 3.34 11.09
CA SER A 93 -15.35 2.99 9.70
C SER A 93 -16.59 2.66 8.86
N GLN A 94 -17.76 2.53 9.49
CA GLN A 94 -19.04 2.15 8.87
C GLN A 94 -18.99 0.78 8.17
N GLN A 95 -18.32 -0.19 8.78
CA GLN A 95 -18.16 -1.54 8.22
C GLN A 95 -18.31 -2.62 9.29
N ARG A 96 -18.79 -3.80 8.89
CA ARG A 96 -18.83 -5.00 9.74
C ARG A 96 -17.40 -5.54 9.91
N ARG A 97 -16.92 -5.69 11.14
CA ARG A 97 -15.78 -6.58 11.40
C ARG A 97 -16.30 -8.01 11.40
N GLU A 98 -15.84 -8.82 10.47
CA GLU A 98 -16.04 -10.27 10.50
C GLU A 98 -15.33 -10.84 11.75
N PRO A 99 -15.94 -11.78 12.51
CA PRO A 99 -15.21 -12.54 13.51
C PRO A 99 -14.11 -13.34 12.79
N GLY A 100 -12.86 -12.86 12.85
CA GLY A 100 -11.75 -13.29 12.00
C GLY A 100 -10.92 -12.13 11.41
N ASP A 101 -11.40 -10.88 11.54
CA ASP A 101 -10.66 -9.65 11.17
C ASP A 101 -9.58 -9.25 12.20
N GLU A 102 -9.21 -10.16 13.11
CA GLU A 102 -7.85 -10.18 13.63
C GLU A 102 -7.01 -10.94 12.59
N GLY A 103 -6.71 -10.26 11.48
CA GLY A 103 -5.94 -10.85 10.39
C GLY A 103 -4.74 -11.62 10.95
N ALA A 104 -4.64 -12.91 10.60
CA ALA A 104 -3.68 -13.81 11.21
C ALA A 104 -2.30 -13.15 11.30
N ALA A 105 -1.65 -13.23 12.45
CA ALA A 105 -0.36 -12.55 12.64
C ALA A 105 0.66 -13.18 11.68
N TRP A 106 1.09 -12.41 10.67
CA TRP A 106 2.12 -12.88 9.75
C TRP A 106 3.49 -12.50 10.25
N ARG A 107 4.42 -13.44 10.14
CA ARG A 107 5.82 -13.25 10.48
C ARG A 107 6.70 -13.56 9.28
N ALA A 108 7.66 -12.68 9.01
CA ALA A 108 8.73 -12.89 8.04
C ALA A 108 10.02 -13.30 8.75
N THR A 109 10.61 -14.43 8.34
CA THR A 109 11.95 -14.86 8.76
C THR A 109 12.93 -14.60 7.62
N VAL A 110 13.84 -13.66 7.83
CA VAL A 110 14.91 -13.30 6.90
C VAL A 110 16.17 -14.10 7.22
N THR A 111 16.75 -14.75 6.22
CA THR A 111 18.02 -15.47 6.31
C THR A 111 18.71 -15.52 4.93
N ALA A 112 19.85 -16.20 4.83
CA ALA A 112 20.48 -16.55 3.57
C ALA A 112 20.24 -18.02 3.23
N ASP A 113 20.10 -18.30 1.94
CA ASP A 113 19.96 -19.65 1.40
C ASP A 113 21.18 -20.03 0.54
N PRO A 114 22.06 -20.94 1.00
CA PRO A 114 23.21 -21.40 0.23
C PRO A 114 22.84 -22.05 -1.10
N ALA A 115 21.68 -22.71 -1.20
CA ALA A 115 21.26 -23.37 -2.43
C ALA A 115 20.84 -22.34 -3.48
N TYR A 116 20.13 -21.29 -3.08
CA TYR A 116 19.78 -20.16 -3.94
C TYR A 116 21.02 -19.41 -4.43
N TYR A 117 21.97 -19.12 -3.54
CA TYR A 117 23.25 -18.51 -3.93
C TYR A 117 23.99 -19.37 -4.96
N GLN A 118 24.13 -20.68 -4.70
CA GLN A 118 24.80 -21.58 -5.62
C GLN A 118 24.08 -21.68 -6.98
N TYR A 119 22.75 -21.66 -6.98
CA TYR A 119 21.96 -21.61 -8.20
C TYR A 119 22.29 -20.37 -9.02
N MET A 120 22.32 -19.17 -8.43
CA MET A 120 22.65 -17.94 -9.16
C MET A 120 24.07 -17.93 -9.71
N VAL A 121 25.03 -18.48 -8.97
CA VAL A 121 26.41 -18.69 -9.47
C VAL A 121 26.40 -19.62 -10.69
N ASN A 122 25.71 -20.76 -10.59
CA ASN A 122 25.65 -21.75 -11.67
C ASN A 122 24.95 -21.22 -12.94
N GLN A 123 23.97 -20.32 -12.78
CA GLN A 123 23.30 -19.65 -13.89
C GLN A 123 24.10 -18.46 -14.46
N GLY A 124 25.27 -18.13 -13.89
CA GLY A 124 26.08 -16.98 -14.31
C GLY A 124 25.46 -15.62 -13.99
N MET A 125 24.45 -15.58 -13.12
CA MET A 125 23.80 -14.34 -12.68
C MET A 125 24.54 -13.66 -11.53
N LEU A 126 25.45 -14.38 -10.87
CA LEU A 126 26.23 -13.89 -9.74
C LEU A 126 27.70 -14.28 -9.89
N ASP A 127 28.59 -13.31 -9.69
CA ASP A 127 30.04 -13.53 -9.61
C ASP A 127 30.47 -13.74 -8.14
N PRO A 128 30.87 -14.97 -7.75
CA PRO A 128 31.20 -15.29 -6.37
C PRO A 128 32.50 -14.64 -5.87
N GLU A 129 33.38 -14.16 -6.76
CA GLU A 129 34.58 -13.41 -6.35
C GLU A 129 34.22 -11.98 -5.93
N ARG A 130 33.18 -11.40 -6.55
CA ARG A 130 32.71 -10.04 -6.25
C ARG A 130 31.71 -9.99 -5.12
N ILE A 131 30.82 -10.98 -5.04
CA ILE A 131 29.80 -11.09 -4.00
C ILE A 131 29.94 -12.47 -3.37
N PRO A 132 30.81 -12.64 -2.35
CA PRO A 132 30.95 -13.91 -1.67
C PRO A 132 29.74 -14.22 -0.79
N PHE A 133 29.46 -15.50 -0.60
CA PHE A 133 28.46 -15.92 0.38
C PHE A 133 28.90 -15.52 1.80
N PRO A 134 28.00 -14.96 2.63
CA PRO A 134 28.33 -14.51 3.98
C PRO A 134 28.72 -15.67 4.89
N SER A 135 29.80 -15.51 5.65
CA SER A 135 30.31 -16.54 6.57
C SER A 135 29.47 -16.69 7.85
N TYR A 136 28.64 -15.70 8.18
CA TYR A 136 27.73 -15.74 9.30
C TYR A 136 26.43 -15.01 8.96
N ILE A 137 25.31 -15.71 9.16
CA ILE A 137 23.96 -15.16 9.02
C ILE A 137 23.22 -15.43 10.33
N LYS A 138 22.69 -14.36 10.93
CA LYS A 138 21.75 -14.48 12.03
C LYS A 138 20.33 -14.32 11.48
N PRO A 139 19.48 -15.37 11.51
CA PRO A 139 18.10 -15.24 11.08
C PRO A 139 17.39 -14.15 11.87
N ARG A 140 16.67 -13.26 11.17
CA ARG A 140 15.90 -12.16 11.76
C ARG A 140 14.43 -12.41 11.54
N ARG A 141 13.65 -12.35 12.63
CA ARG A 141 12.18 -12.43 12.59
C ARG A 141 11.59 -11.04 12.66
N VAL A 142 10.63 -10.75 11.79
CA VAL A 142 9.91 -9.48 11.70
C VAL A 142 8.42 -9.78 11.65
N GLU A 143 7.64 -9.14 12.51
CA GLU A 143 6.18 -9.19 12.42
C GLU A 143 5.71 -8.28 11.29
N LEU A 144 4.85 -8.78 10.40
CA LEU A 144 4.25 -7.97 9.36
C LEU A 144 3.09 -7.17 9.96
N SER A 145 3.14 -5.85 9.80
CA SER A 145 2.12 -4.95 10.33
C SER A 145 1.93 -3.75 9.40
N GLY A 146 0.77 -3.10 9.51
CA GLY A 146 0.40 -1.95 8.67
C GLY A 146 -0.18 -2.33 7.32
N GLU A 147 -0.33 -1.34 6.44
CA GLU A 147 -0.88 -1.51 5.10
C GLU A 147 0.17 -1.99 4.08
N ARG A 148 1.43 -1.61 4.30
CA ARG A 148 2.55 -1.91 3.42
C ARG A 148 3.82 -2.15 4.24
N VAL A 149 4.63 -3.10 3.78
CA VAL A 149 5.96 -3.39 4.31
C VAL A 149 6.93 -3.38 3.13
N HIS A 150 7.83 -2.41 3.09
CA HIS A 150 8.88 -2.30 2.10
C HIS A 150 10.06 -3.19 2.50
N ILE A 151 10.61 -3.85 1.49
CA ILE A 151 11.76 -4.73 1.58
C ILE A 151 12.85 -4.13 0.71
N GLY A 152 14.03 -3.90 1.26
CA GLY A 152 15.14 -3.36 0.49
C GLY A 152 16.28 -2.87 1.36
N ARG A 153 17.05 -1.91 0.84
CA ARG A 153 18.14 -1.26 1.57
C ARG A 153 17.86 0.21 1.86
N ALA A 154 18.20 0.65 3.07
CA ALA A 154 18.11 2.06 3.43
C ALA A 154 18.89 2.98 2.47
N SER A 155 18.41 4.21 2.31
CA SER A 155 18.98 5.25 1.46
C SER A 155 19.00 6.58 2.20
N ALA A 156 20.15 6.94 2.77
CA ALA A 156 20.30 8.21 3.48
C ALA A 156 20.02 9.42 2.57
N SER A 157 20.50 9.38 1.31
CA SER A 157 20.30 10.46 0.34
C SER A 157 18.84 10.66 -0.07
N ARG A 158 18.00 9.62 0.00
CA ARG A 158 16.56 9.69 -0.29
C ARG A 158 15.71 9.77 0.98
N GLY A 159 16.32 9.78 2.17
CA GLY A 159 15.61 9.75 3.44
C GLY A 159 14.69 8.53 3.59
N PHE A 160 15.06 7.40 2.98
CA PHE A 160 14.21 6.21 2.92
C PHE A 160 14.81 5.07 3.77
N THR A 161 14.00 4.51 4.65
CA THR A 161 14.34 3.32 5.45
C THR A 161 13.20 2.31 5.32
N PRO A 162 13.44 1.14 4.71
CA PRO A 162 12.41 0.11 4.59
C PRO A 162 12.14 -0.57 5.94
N GLU A 163 10.91 -1.04 6.14
CA GLU A 163 10.50 -1.77 7.34
C GLU A 163 11.28 -3.08 7.49
N ILE A 164 11.59 -3.76 6.38
CA ILE A 164 12.55 -4.86 6.32
C ILE A 164 13.82 -4.35 5.61
N ASP A 165 14.73 -3.76 6.40
CA ASP A 165 16.06 -3.36 5.92
C ASP A 165 17.02 -4.56 5.83
N LEU A 166 17.58 -4.71 4.64
CA LEU A 166 18.49 -5.77 4.22
C LEU A 166 19.83 -5.22 3.73
N GLY A 167 20.04 -3.90 3.81
CA GLY A 167 21.26 -3.23 3.32
C GLY A 167 22.29 -2.87 4.38
N GLY A 168 22.07 -3.24 5.64
CA GLY A 168 22.98 -2.94 6.76
C GLY A 168 24.33 -3.66 6.67
N SER A 169 25.11 -3.61 7.76
CA SER A 169 26.38 -4.33 7.85
C SER A 169 26.18 -5.84 7.69
N GLY A 170 26.82 -6.45 6.70
CA GLY A 170 26.61 -7.87 6.34
C GLY A 170 25.31 -8.12 5.57
N GLY A 171 24.65 -7.07 5.08
CA GLY A 171 23.51 -7.15 4.19
C GLY A 171 23.89 -7.60 2.78
N ASP A 172 22.87 -7.93 2.00
CA ASP A 172 23.03 -8.46 0.66
C ASP A 172 23.26 -7.30 -0.34
N PRO A 173 24.45 -7.22 -0.98
CA PRO A 173 24.80 -6.08 -1.82
C PRO A 173 23.99 -6.01 -3.11
N ALA A 174 23.35 -7.10 -3.52
CA ALA A 174 22.51 -7.18 -4.71
C ALA A 174 21.06 -6.73 -4.45
N ILE A 175 20.76 -6.14 -3.28
CA ILE A 175 19.44 -5.65 -2.96
C ILE A 175 19.22 -4.19 -3.41
N SER A 176 18.09 -3.94 -4.08
CA SER A 176 17.62 -2.60 -4.46
C SER A 176 17.13 -1.80 -3.24
N HIS A 177 17.12 -0.47 -3.34
CA HIS A 177 16.60 0.39 -2.25
C HIS A 177 15.16 0.05 -1.89
N ILE A 178 14.31 -0.08 -2.90
CA ILE A 178 12.99 -0.68 -2.80
C ILE A 178 13.03 -1.90 -3.71
N HIS A 179 13.16 -3.08 -3.12
CA HIS A 179 13.30 -4.34 -3.86
C HIS A 179 11.95 -5.02 -4.02
N ALA A 180 11.17 -5.09 -2.95
CA ALA A 180 9.84 -5.65 -2.98
C ALA A 180 8.95 -4.96 -1.95
N ILE A 181 7.64 -5.08 -2.11
CA ILE A 181 6.64 -4.50 -1.22
C ILE A 181 5.62 -5.58 -0.90
N LEU A 182 5.39 -5.82 0.39
CA LEU A 182 4.25 -6.60 0.85
C LEU A 182 3.10 -5.64 1.10
N VAL A 183 1.94 -5.94 0.54
CA VAL A 183 0.71 -5.14 0.70
C VAL A 183 -0.33 -5.99 1.39
N SER A 184 -0.90 -5.49 2.48
CA SER A 184 -1.96 -6.20 3.20
C SER A 184 -3.29 -6.11 2.44
N ARG A 185 -4.09 -7.16 2.57
CA ARG A 185 -5.41 -7.30 1.97
C ARG A 185 -6.48 -7.50 3.03
N PRO A 186 -7.74 -7.14 2.73
CA PRO A 186 -8.87 -7.50 3.57
C PRO A 186 -8.86 -9.00 3.90
N GLY A 187 -9.22 -9.37 5.13
CA GLY A 187 -9.16 -10.76 5.60
C GLY A 187 -7.78 -11.25 6.02
N GLY A 188 -6.80 -10.35 6.15
CA GLY A 188 -5.46 -10.69 6.68
C GLY A 188 -4.56 -11.44 5.70
N ALA A 189 -4.86 -11.40 4.40
CA ALA A 189 -3.97 -11.90 3.36
C ALA A 189 -2.89 -10.85 3.01
N TRP A 190 -1.80 -11.31 2.40
CA TRP A 190 -0.74 -10.43 1.88
C TRP A 190 -0.48 -10.73 0.42
N VAL A 191 -0.11 -9.70 -0.34
CA VAL A 191 0.41 -9.84 -1.70
C VAL A 191 1.81 -9.26 -1.77
N LEU A 192 2.65 -9.86 -2.62
CA LEU A 192 3.97 -9.37 -2.99
C LEU A 192 3.89 -8.55 -4.28
N VAL A 193 4.61 -7.44 -4.31
CA VAL A 193 4.81 -6.62 -5.52
C VAL A 193 6.30 -6.32 -5.66
N ASP A 194 6.87 -6.62 -6.82
CA ASP A 194 8.19 -6.12 -7.22
C ASP A 194 8.02 -4.78 -7.97
N PRO A 195 8.52 -3.63 -7.48
CA PRO A 195 8.35 -2.34 -8.14
C PRO A 195 9.37 -2.10 -9.29
N GLY A 196 10.10 -3.12 -9.73
CA GLY A 196 11.17 -2.98 -10.73
C GLY A 196 12.57 -3.07 -10.11
N SER A 197 12.78 -4.04 -9.22
CA SER A 197 14.07 -4.36 -8.64
C SER A 197 15.09 -4.72 -9.72
N THR A 198 16.37 -4.40 -9.46
CA THR A 198 17.44 -4.62 -10.46
C THR A 198 17.73 -6.11 -10.73
N ASN A 199 17.64 -6.96 -9.70
CA ASN A 199 17.98 -8.39 -9.81
C ASN A 199 16.74 -9.30 -9.81
N GLY A 200 15.54 -8.71 -9.76
CA GLY A 200 14.29 -9.45 -9.71
C GLY A 200 13.97 -10.06 -8.35
N THR A 201 12.70 -10.40 -8.19
CA THR A 201 12.16 -11.13 -7.05
C THR A 201 11.56 -12.45 -7.54
N THR A 202 11.81 -13.56 -6.84
CA THR A 202 11.14 -14.85 -7.12
C THR A 202 10.42 -15.35 -5.88
N VAL A 203 9.39 -16.18 -6.09
CA VAL A 203 8.63 -16.84 -5.00
C VAL A 203 8.81 -18.34 -5.14
N ASN A 204 9.09 -19.03 -4.04
CA ASN A 204 9.28 -20.47 -3.95
C ASN A 204 10.35 -21.03 -4.90
N GLY A 205 11.33 -20.20 -5.28
CA GLY A 205 12.45 -20.58 -6.15
C GLY A 205 12.05 -20.86 -7.59
N THR A 206 10.95 -20.28 -8.08
CA THR A 206 10.56 -20.39 -9.49
C THR A 206 11.55 -19.68 -10.41
N ASP A 207 11.86 -20.29 -11.56
CA ASP A 207 12.68 -19.67 -12.61
C ASP A 207 12.02 -18.46 -13.27
N ASN A 208 10.73 -18.22 -13.01
CA ASN A 208 10.00 -17.06 -13.49
C ASN A 208 9.94 -15.99 -12.40
N PRO A 209 10.66 -14.86 -12.54
CA PRO A 209 10.56 -13.75 -11.61
C PRO A 209 9.18 -13.12 -11.60
N VAL A 210 8.83 -12.51 -10.47
CA VAL A 210 7.65 -11.68 -10.35
C VAL A 210 7.76 -10.53 -11.35
N ALA A 211 6.77 -10.41 -12.23
CA ALA A 211 6.73 -9.32 -13.18
C ALA A 211 6.60 -7.97 -12.46
N PRO A 212 7.28 -6.91 -12.91
CA PRO A 212 7.20 -5.61 -12.27
C PRO A 212 5.76 -5.10 -12.14
N HIS A 213 5.42 -4.60 -10.96
CA HIS A 213 4.11 -4.06 -10.59
C HIS A 213 2.95 -5.06 -10.64
N VAL A 214 3.23 -6.35 -10.79
CA VAL A 214 2.21 -7.41 -10.70
C VAL A 214 2.12 -7.91 -9.27
N GLU A 215 0.89 -8.08 -8.80
CA GLU A 215 0.61 -8.58 -7.46
C GLU A 215 0.58 -10.10 -7.45
N VAL A 216 1.37 -10.69 -6.55
CA VAL A 216 1.43 -12.13 -6.33
C VAL A 216 0.87 -12.45 -4.95
N PRO A 217 -0.26 -13.19 -4.84
CA PRO A 217 -0.78 -13.63 -3.56
C PRO A 217 0.21 -14.51 -2.80
N LEU A 218 0.32 -14.30 -1.50
CA LEU A 218 1.22 -15.04 -0.61
C LEU A 218 0.44 -15.99 0.29
N ASN A 219 1.04 -17.16 0.51
CA ASN A 219 0.55 -18.23 1.36
C ASN A 219 1.49 -18.50 2.52
N ASP A 220 1.00 -19.27 3.49
CA ASP A 220 1.83 -19.73 4.60
C ASP A 220 3.00 -20.57 4.10
N ASN A 221 4.19 -20.33 4.64
CA ASN A 221 5.48 -20.93 4.27
C ASN A 221 6.03 -20.55 2.88
N ASP A 222 5.42 -19.58 2.18
CA ASP A 222 6.02 -19.05 0.95
C ASP A 222 7.40 -18.44 1.22
N ARG A 223 8.31 -18.66 0.27
CA ARG A 223 9.70 -18.17 0.31
C ARG A 223 9.90 -17.12 -0.76
N ILE A 224 10.24 -15.91 -0.36
CA ILE A 224 10.55 -14.81 -1.27
C ILE A 224 12.07 -14.72 -1.37
N TYR A 225 12.60 -14.83 -2.59
CA TYR A 225 14.02 -14.70 -2.87
C TYR A 225 14.30 -13.35 -3.51
N VAL A 226 15.29 -12.65 -2.97
CA VAL A 226 15.75 -11.33 -3.43
C VAL A 226 17.27 -11.24 -3.29
N GLY A 227 17.90 -10.41 -4.12
CA GLY A 227 19.34 -10.20 -4.05
C GLY A 227 20.16 -11.44 -4.39
N ALA A 228 21.38 -11.52 -3.85
CA ALA A 228 22.39 -12.54 -4.14
C ALA A 228 22.28 -13.77 -3.24
N TRP A 229 21.58 -13.72 -2.12
CA TRP A 229 21.46 -14.88 -1.23
C TRP A 229 20.25 -14.83 -0.30
N THR A 230 19.52 -13.72 -0.28
CA THR A 230 18.49 -13.50 0.74
C THR A 230 17.22 -14.28 0.44
N VAL A 231 16.71 -14.96 1.47
CA VAL A 231 15.38 -15.57 1.48
C VAL A 231 14.56 -15.03 2.65
N ILE A 232 13.29 -14.77 2.39
CA ILE A 232 12.30 -14.33 3.36
C ILE A 232 11.19 -15.36 3.40
N ILE A 233 11.09 -16.07 4.52
CA ILE A 233 10.11 -17.14 4.72
C ILE A 233 8.92 -16.54 5.48
N LEU A 234 7.73 -16.61 4.90
CA LEU A 234 6.51 -16.13 5.52
C LEU A 234 5.84 -17.22 6.34
N GLN A 235 5.34 -16.87 7.51
CA GLN A 235 4.62 -17.76 8.41
C GLN A 235 3.34 -17.08 8.88
N LYS A 236 2.21 -17.76 8.73
CA LYS A 236 0.91 -17.34 9.24
C LYS A 236 0.71 -17.93 10.63
N GLY A 237 0.45 -17.06 11.61
CA GLY A 237 0.21 -17.42 13.02
C GLY A 237 -1.17 -18.03 13.29
#